data_AF-A0A662AX00-F1
#
_entry.id   AF-A0A662AX00-F1
#
_cell.length_a   1.000
_cell.length_b   1.000
_cell.length_c   1.000
_cell.angle_alpha   90.00
_cell.angle_beta   90.00
_cell.angle_gamma   90.00
#
_symmetry.space_group_name_H-M   'P 1'
#
loop_
_entity.id
_entity.type
_entity.pdbx_description
1 polymer ?
#
loop_
_entity_poly.entity_id
_entity_poly.type
_entity_poly.pdbx_seq_one_letter_code
_entity_poly.pdbx_strand_id
1 'polypeptide(L)'
;MKKLNLFIFLLILFFTSCTITQEFHFKKDYSGSAKIAIDMGTFLDMMAGMDSLGTQSGSMKDSLDFAFKESAKKLDGIGVKNIKYGWQDDDKVMYLKYDFSDIETLNKAMNASDDGNSSFMKSEDNDDHVYFTQKGKTLTYFGVKSKNDSLNSGEMASMKDYYNYTLKFNFFIS
;
A
#
# COMPACT_ATOMS: atom_id res chain seq x y z
N MET A 1 -13.07 -6.94 39.59
CA MET A 1 -12.64 -7.88 38.54
C MET A 1 -13.31 -7.63 37.17
N LYS A 2 -14.63 -7.43 37.07
CA LYS A 2 -15.30 -7.16 35.77
C LYS A 2 -14.82 -5.90 35.02
N LYS A 3 -14.46 -4.83 35.75
CA LYS A 3 -13.94 -3.58 35.14
C LYS A 3 -12.50 -3.69 34.61
N LEU A 4 -11.69 -4.60 35.13
CA LEU A 4 -10.31 -4.83 34.68
C LEU A 4 -10.29 -5.68 33.41
N ASN A 5 -11.15 -6.69 33.31
CA ASN A 5 -11.30 -7.48 32.09
C ASN A 5 -11.88 -6.66 30.92
N LEU A 6 -12.77 -5.70 31.19
CA LEU A 6 -13.27 -4.78 30.17
C LEU A 6 -12.15 -3.87 29.63
N PHE A 7 -11.23 -3.43 30.50
CA PHE A 7 -10.10 -2.58 30.11
C PHE A 7 -9.06 -3.34 29.28
N ILE A 8 -8.79 -4.61 29.61
CA ILE A 8 -7.91 -5.49 28.82
C ILE A 8 -8.53 -5.82 27.46
N PHE A 9 -9.85 -6.06 27.40
CA PHE A 9 -10.56 -6.29 26.15
C PHE A 9 -10.58 -5.04 25.25
N LEU A 10 -10.67 -3.84 25.85
CA LEU A 10 -10.57 -2.56 25.12
C LEU A 10 -9.15 -2.29 24.60
N LEU A 11 -8.11 -2.79 25.29
CA LEU A 11 -6.71 -2.59 24.89
C LEU A 11 -6.32 -3.42 23.65
N ILE A 12 -6.99 -4.55 23.44
CA ILE A 12 -6.77 -5.46 22.30
C ILE A 12 -7.39 -4.91 21.00
N LEU A 13 -8.30 -3.93 21.09
CA LEU A 13 -8.96 -3.34 19.92
C LEU A 13 -8.09 -2.29 19.18
N PHE A 14 -6.88 -1.99 19.66
CA PHE A 14 -5.98 -1.01 19.03
C PHE A 14 -4.89 -1.62 18.12
N PHE A 15 -4.94 -2.92 17.84
CA PHE A 15 -4.00 -3.55 16.92
C PHE A 15 -4.45 -3.36 15.47
N THR A 16 -3.99 -2.29 14.83
CA THR A 16 -4.05 -2.14 13.37
C THR A 16 -3.39 -3.35 12.71
N SER A 17 -4.09 -4.02 11.80
CA SER A 17 -3.72 -5.33 11.26
C SER A 17 -2.63 -5.25 10.18
N CYS A 18 -2.43 -4.11 9.53
CA CYS A 18 -1.33 -3.94 8.59
C CYS A 18 -0.85 -2.49 8.49
N THR A 19 0.39 -2.29 8.03
CA THR A 19 0.91 -0.96 7.71
C THR A 19 1.31 -0.91 6.24
N ILE A 20 0.69 -0.02 5.48
CA ILE A 20 1.04 0.27 4.08
C ILE A 20 1.98 1.47 4.08
N THR A 21 3.20 1.28 3.58
CA THR A 21 4.17 2.36 3.37
C THR A 21 4.38 2.57 1.88
N GLN A 22 4.14 3.79 1.43
CA GLN A 22 4.54 4.27 0.11
C GLN A 22 5.71 5.22 0.23
N GLU A 23 6.71 4.98 -0.59
CA GLU A 23 7.96 5.70 -0.55
C GLU A 23 8.39 6.11 -1.95
N PHE A 24 8.58 7.41 -2.15
CA PHE A 24 9.01 8.01 -3.40
C PHE A 24 10.36 8.69 -3.20
N HIS A 25 11.33 8.33 -4.03
CA HIS A 25 12.67 8.91 -4.07
C HIS A 25 12.82 9.68 -5.36
N PHE A 26 12.87 11.01 -5.26
CA PHE A 26 13.03 11.89 -6.41
C PHE A 26 14.47 12.38 -6.53
N LYS A 27 15.02 12.27 -7.73
CA LYS A 27 16.23 12.97 -8.16
C LYS A 27 15.89 14.39 -8.63
N LYS A 28 16.92 15.20 -8.88
CA LYS A 28 16.79 16.59 -9.33
C LYS A 28 16.04 16.76 -10.66
N ASP A 29 16.09 15.76 -11.52
CA ASP A 29 15.39 15.72 -12.81
C ASP A 29 13.97 15.13 -12.70
N TYR A 30 13.49 14.87 -11.48
CA TYR A 30 12.21 14.21 -11.19
C TYR A 30 12.09 12.77 -11.68
N SER A 31 13.19 12.14 -12.12
CA SER A 31 13.29 10.68 -12.18
C SER A 31 13.49 10.11 -10.77
N GLY A 32 13.36 8.80 -10.61
CA GLY A 32 13.41 8.25 -9.26
C GLY A 32 13.08 6.78 -9.13
N SER A 33 12.79 6.39 -7.89
CA SER A 33 12.27 5.07 -7.55
C SER A 33 11.07 5.18 -6.64
N ALA A 34 10.09 4.32 -6.85
CA ALA A 34 8.93 4.16 -5.98
C ALA A 34 8.99 2.78 -5.31
N LYS A 35 8.55 2.71 -4.06
CA LYS A 35 8.38 1.47 -3.31
C LYS A 35 7.05 1.52 -2.58
N ILE A 36 6.27 0.44 -2.70
CA ILE A 36 5.18 0.12 -1.79
C ILE A 36 5.60 -1.08 -0.95
N ALA A 37 5.31 -1.02 0.34
CA ALA A 37 5.55 -2.10 1.29
C ALA A 37 4.31 -2.27 2.17
N ILE A 38 3.87 -3.51 2.37
CA ILE A 38 2.75 -3.87 3.22
C ILE A 38 3.30 -4.76 4.34
N ASP A 39 3.34 -4.22 5.54
CA ASP A 39 3.65 -4.98 6.75
C ASP A 39 2.40 -5.69 7.24
N MET A 40 2.46 -7.02 7.20
CA MET A 40 1.40 -7.93 7.63
C MET A 40 1.83 -8.77 8.83
N GLY A 41 2.96 -8.46 9.47
CA GLY A 41 3.55 -9.31 10.51
C GLY A 41 2.57 -9.63 11.63
N THR A 42 1.94 -8.60 12.19
CA THR A 42 0.93 -8.76 13.26
C THR A 42 -0.25 -9.62 12.81
N PHE A 43 -0.71 -9.44 11.57
CA PHE A 43 -1.84 -10.18 11.03
C PHE A 43 -1.50 -11.64 10.74
N LEU A 44 -0.32 -11.91 10.16
CA LEU A 44 0.18 -13.26 9.92
C LEU A 44 0.41 -14.01 11.24
N ASP A 45 0.99 -13.35 12.24
CA ASP A 45 1.22 -13.93 13.57
C ASP A 45 -0.12 -14.28 14.27
N MET A 46 -1.14 -13.41 14.13
CA MET A 46 -2.49 -13.66 14.63
C MET A 46 -3.16 -14.85 13.91
N MET A 47 -3.09 -14.90 12.58
CA MET A 47 -3.64 -16.02 11.81
C MET A 47 -2.95 -17.35 12.15
N ALA A 48 -1.62 -17.35 12.27
CA ALA A 48 -0.87 -18.54 12.67
C ALA A 48 -1.25 -19.04 14.07
N GLY A 49 -1.58 -18.13 14.99
CA GLY A 49 -2.10 -18.49 16.32
C GLY A 49 -3.51 -19.10 16.31
N MET A 50 -4.33 -18.79 15.30
CA MET A 50 -5.70 -19.32 15.15
C MET A 50 -5.76 -20.56 14.25
N ASP A 51 -4.80 -20.71 13.35
CA ASP A 51 -4.73 -21.77 12.35
C ASP A 51 -3.80 -22.90 12.82
N SER A 52 -4.37 -23.83 13.59
CA SER A 52 -3.65 -25.00 14.12
C SER A 52 -3.01 -25.92 13.06
N LEU A 53 -3.35 -25.74 11.78
CA LEU A 53 -2.88 -26.57 10.65
C LEU A 53 -2.04 -25.78 9.62
N GLY A 54 -1.89 -24.45 9.78
CA GLY A 54 -1.08 -23.58 8.91
C GLY A 54 -1.60 -23.37 7.47
N THR A 55 -2.74 -23.96 7.11
CA THR A 55 -3.29 -23.96 5.74
C THR A 55 -3.82 -22.59 5.27
N GLN A 56 -4.40 -21.80 6.16
CA GLN A 56 -4.97 -20.49 5.85
C GLN A 56 -3.89 -19.43 5.64
N SER A 57 -2.82 -19.47 6.44
CA SER A 57 -1.69 -18.54 6.28
C SER A 57 -0.94 -18.75 4.95
N GLY A 58 -0.74 -19.99 4.52
CA GLY A 58 -0.10 -20.33 3.25
C GLY A 58 -0.91 -19.86 2.03
N SER A 59 -2.20 -20.18 1.99
CA SER A 59 -3.09 -19.76 0.88
C SER A 59 -3.19 -18.24 0.71
N MET A 60 -3.08 -17.48 1.80
CA MET A 60 -3.06 -16.02 1.73
C MET A 60 -1.74 -15.48 1.17
N LYS A 61 -0.60 -16.04 1.60
CA LYS A 61 0.72 -15.67 1.05
C LYS A 61 0.77 -15.90 -0.46
N ASP A 62 0.25 -17.04 -0.93
CA ASP A 62 0.18 -17.36 -2.36
C ASP A 62 -0.70 -16.36 -3.13
N SER A 63 -1.83 -15.96 -2.54
CA SER A 63 -2.74 -14.98 -3.15
C SER A 63 -2.09 -13.60 -3.29
N LEU A 64 -1.33 -13.17 -2.26
CA LEU A 64 -0.59 -11.91 -2.28
C LEU A 64 0.58 -11.94 -3.26
N ASP A 65 1.31 -13.04 -3.33
CA ASP A 65 2.40 -13.22 -4.30
C ASP A 65 1.87 -13.13 -5.74
N PHE A 66 0.73 -13.78 -6.01
CA PHE A 66 0.05 -13.67 -7.30
C PHE A 66 -0.34 -12.22 -7.61
N ALA A 67 -0.94 -11.49 -6.67
CA ALA A 67 -1.34 -10.10 -6.87
C ALA A 67 -0.15 -9.19 -7.21
N PHE A 68 0.95 -9.29 -6.45
CA PHE A 68 2.16 -8.49 -6.68
C PHE A 68 2.87 -8.86 -7.98
N LYS A 69 2.86 -10.14 -8.35
CA LYS A 69 3.37 -10.62 -9.64
C LYS A 69 2.58 -10.05 -10.81
N GLU A 70 1.24 -10.03 -10.74
CA GLU A 70 0.41 -9.45 -11.78
C GLU A 70 0.60 -7.94 -11.89
N SER A 71 0.72 -7.23 -10.77
CA SER A 71 1.03 -5.80 -10.78
C SER A 71 2.42 -5.51 -11.37
N ALA A 72 3.43 -6.32 -11.04
CA ALA A 72 4.76 -6.20 -11.65
C ALA A 72 4.72 -6.38 -13.18
N LYS A 73 3.89 -7.30 -13.70
CA LYS A 73 3.69 -7.45 -15.16
C LYS A 73 3.00 -6.24 -15.78
N LYS A 74 1.98 -5.68 -15.12
CA LYS A 74 1.31 -4.46 -15.60
C LYS A 74 2.29 -3.29 -15.70
N LEU A 75 3.18 -3.15 -14.71
CA LEU A 75 4.23 -2.15 -14.68
C LEU A 75 5.25 -2.30 -15.81
N ASP A 76 5.62 -3.53 -16.18
CA ASP A 76 6.56 -3.79 -17.27
C ASP A 76 6.10 -3.16 -18.60
N GLY A 77 4.79 -3.13 -18.85
CA GLY A 77 4.19 -2.51 -20.04
C GLY A 77 4.18 -0.97 -20.04
N ILE A 78 4.60 -0.30 -18.96
CA ILE A 78 4.45 1.15 -18.75
C ILE A 78 5.77 1.92 -18.89
N GLY A 79 6.88 1.20 -19.02
CA GLY A 79 8.21 1.80 -19.22
C GLY A 79 8.97 2.13 -17.93
N VAL A 80 8.49 1.66 -16.77
CA VAL A 80 9.32 1.63 -15.55
C VAL A 80 10.40 0.54 -15.66
N LYS A 81 11.46 0.66 -14.86
CA LYS A 81 12.62 -0.24 -14.89
C LYS A 81 12.86 -0.86 -13.52
N ASN A 82 13.72 -1.87 -13.48
CA ASN A 82 14.20 -2.48 -12.24
C ASN A 82 13.07 -2.93 -11.29
N ILE A 83 11.97 -3.43 -11.87
CA ILE A 83 10.80 -3.91 -11.13
C ILE A 83 11.23 -5.08 -10.26
N LYS A 84 11.01 -4.98 -8.95
CA LYS A 84 11.30 -6.02 -7.97
C LYS A 84 10.16 -6.11 -7.00
N TYR A 85 9.68 -7.33 -6.76
CA TYR A 85 8.70 -7.62 -5.74
C TYR A 85 9.12 -8.85 -4.95
N GLY A 86 8.49 -9.04 -3.80
CA GLY A 86 8.67 -10.23 -2.98
C GLY A 86 8.53 -9.91 -1.50
N TRP A 87 9.13 -10.76 -0.68
CA TRP A 87 9.06 -10.69 0.77
C TRP A 87 10.37 -10.21 1.37
N GLN A 88 10.28 -9.53 2.51
CA GLN A 88 11.39 -9.12 3.36
C GLN A 88 10.96 -9.23 4.83
N ASP A 89 11.90 -9.02 5.76
CA ASP A 89 11.64 -9.02 7.21
C ASP A 89 10.98 -10.33 7.68
N ASP A 90 11.63 -11.46 7.39
CA ASP A 90 11.16 -12.82 7.73
C ASP A 90 9.75 -13.13 7.21
N ASP A 91 9.50 -12.77 5.94
CA ASP A 91 8.22 -12.90 5.25
C ASP A 91 7.03 -12.19 5.91
N LYS A 92 7.30 -11.12 6.67
CA LYS A 92 6.26 -10.29 7.28
C LYS A 92 5.90 -9.07 6.45
N VAL A 93 6.83 -8.63 5.60
CA VAL A 93 6.64 -7.43 4.78
C VAL A 93 6.75 -7.80 3.31
N MET A 94 5.65 -7.63 2.58
CA MET A 94 5.66 -7.74 1.12
C MET A 94 5.97 -6.39 0.50
N TYR A 95 6.72 -6.35 -0.59
CA TYR A 95 7.04 -5.12 -1.29
C TYR A 95 6.97 -5.24 -2.80
N LEU A 96 6.78 -4.09 -3.45
CA LEU A 96 7.01 -3.86 -4.87
C LEU A 96 7.77 -2.54 -5.01
N LYS A 97 8.81 -2.54 -5.86
CA LYS A 97 9.57 -1.35 -6.18
C LYS A 97 9.93 -1.30 -7.66
N TYR A 98 10.08 -0.09 -8.17
CA TYR A 98 10.47 0.16 -9.55
C TYR A 98 11.11 1.54 -9.69
N ASP A 99 11.85 1.73 -10.77
CA ASP A 99 12.45 3.00 -11.16
C ASP A 99 11.62 3.66 -12.27
N PHE A 100 11.40 4.96 -12.18
CA PHE A 100 10.68 5.76 -13.17
C PHE A 100 11.58 6.86 -13.75
N SER A 101 11.41 7.15 -15.04
CA SER A 101 12.20 8.16 -15.75
C SER A 101 11.73 9.60 -15.50
N ASP A 102 10.45 9.78 -15.21
CA ASP A 102 9.79 11.08 -15.12
C ASP A 102 8.43 10.97 -14.40
N ILE A 103 7.81 12.12 -14.14
CA ILE A 103 6.52 12.24 -13.45
C ILE A 103 5.36 11.64 -14.27
N GLU A 104 5.42 11.67 -15.61
CA GLU A 104 4.38 11.07 -16.45
C GLU A 104 4.38 9.55 -16.30
N THR A 105 5.56 8.94 -16.37
CA THR A 105 5.77 7.50 -16.19
C THR A 105 5.37 7.07 -14.77
N LEU A 106 5.71 7.87 -13.76
CA LEU A 106 5.25 7.64 -12.39
C LEU A 106 3.72 7.64 -12.27
N ASN A 107 3.04 8.65 -12.85
CA ASN A 107 1.58 8.70 -12.84
C ASN A 107 0.94 7.52 -13.56
N LYS A 108 1.48 7.09 -14.71
CA LYS A 108 0.99 5.89 -15.42
C LYS A 108 1.18 4.63 -14.58
N ALA A 109 2.36 4.47 -13.99
CA ALA A 109 2.68 3.34 -13.12
C ALA A 109 1.69 3.27 -11.95
N MET A 110 1.48 4.40 -11.27
CA MET A 110 0.55 4.52 -10.15
C MET A 110 -0.91 4.25 -10.52
N ASN A 111 -1.30 4.47 -11.77
CA ASN A 111 -2.66 4.17 -12.23
C ASN A 111 -2.88 2.70 -12.56
N ALA A 112 -1.86 2.02 -13.09
CA ALA A 112 -1.95 0.61 -13.46
C ALA A 112 -1.63 -0.36 -12.31
N SER A 113 -0.94 0.15 -11.29
CA SER A 113 -0.54 -0.60 -10.12
C SER A 113 -1.79 -0.83 -9.24
N ASP A 114 -2.44 -1.99 -9.42
CA ASP A 114 -3.55 -2.46 -8.56
C ASP A 114 -3.06 -3.02 -7.19
N ASP A 115 -1.79 -2.79 -6.88
CA ASP A 115 -1.02 -3.34 -5.76
C ASP A 115 -1.15 -2.53 -4.46
N GLY A 116 -2.29 -1.88 -4.25
CA GLY A 116 -2.56 -1.15 -3.01
C GLY A 116 -2.09 0.30 -3.00
N ASN A 117 -1.61 0.84 -4.13
CA ASN A 117 -1.56 2.29 -4.30
C ASN A 117 -2.95 2.92 -4.43
N SER A 118 -3.84 2.16 -5.06
CA SER A 118 -5.21 2.56 -5.24
C SER A 118 -6.21 1.44 -5.10
N SER A 119 -5.92 0.15 -5.11
CA SER A 119 -7.01 -0.84 -5.09
C SER A 119 -7.79 -0.94 -3.78
N PHE A 120 -7.30 -0.30 -2.70
CA PHE A 120 -8.08 -0.04 -1.48
C PHE A 120 -8.86 1.29 -1.51
N MET A 121 -8.63 2.17 -2.50
CA MET A 121 -9.19 3.54 -2.60
C MET A 121 -9.79 3.91 -3.98
N LYS A 122 -9.51 3.14 -5.03
CA LYS A 122 -10.11 3.19 -6.37
C LYS A 122 -11.31 2.27 -6.31
N SER A 123 -12.48 2.88 -6.28
CA SER A 123 -13.69 2.21 -6.75
C SER A 123 -13.51 1.88 -8.23
N GLU A 124 -14.19 0.84 -8.71
CA GLU A 124 -14.26 0.45 -10.13
C GLU A 124 -14.65 1.62 -11.07
N ASP A 125 -15.23 2.71 -10.53
CA ASP A 125 -15.70 3.91 -11.24
C ASP A 125 -14.71 5.11 -11.28
N ASN A 126 -13.42 4.92 -10.98
CA ASN A 126 -12.45 6.02 -11.03
C ASN A 126 -11.62 6.01 -12.33
N ASP A 127 -11.83 7.06 -13.13
CA ASP A 127 -10.94 7.46 -14.23
C ASP A 127 -9.48 7.60 -13.76
N ASP A 128 -8.53 7.58 -14.70
CA ASP A 128 -7.10 7.78 -14.41
C ASP A 128 -6.88 9.04 -13.53
N HIS A 129 -6.17 8.86 -12.42
CA HIS A 129 -5.90 9.92 -11.45
C HIS A 129 -4.50 10.50 -11.66
N VAL A 130 -4.39 11.83 -11.65
CA VAL A 130 -3.09 12.51 -11.69
C VAL A 130 -2.59 12.67 -10.26
N TYR A 131 -1.70 11.76 -9.85
CA TYR A 131 -1.11 11.75 -8.50
C TYR A 131 -0.10 12.87 -8.32
N PHE A 132 0.71 13.13 -9.34
CA PHE A 132 1.80 14.10 -9.27
C PHE A 132 1.71 15.13 -10.39
N THR A 133 1.81 16.41 -10.04
CA THR A 133 2.06 17.48 -11.02
C THR A 133 3.32 18.24 -10.68
N GLN A 134 4.12 18.54 -11.69
CA GLN A 134 5.32 19.34 -11.57
C GLN A 134 5.10 20.70 -12.25
N LYS A 135 5.39 21.78 -11.54
CA LYS A 135 5.43 23.14 -12.09
C LYS A 135 6.71 23.84 -11.64
N GLY A 136 7.67 23.96 -12.56
CA GLY A 136 8.99 24.48 -12.24
C GLY A 136 9.69 23.59 -11.20
N LYS A 137 9.99 24.17 -10.03
CA LYS A 137 10.62 23.46 -8.91
C LYS A 137 9.62 22.81 -7.94
N THR A 138 8.33 23.04 -8.13
CA THR A 138 7.28 22.56 -7.23
C THR A 138 6.73 21.23 -7.74
N LEU A 139 6.73 20.21 -6.88
CA LEU A 139 6.04 18.95 -7.08
C LEU A 139 4.84 18.88 -6.14
N THR A 140 3.64 18.65 -6.69
CA THR A 140 2.39 18.54 -5.92
C THR A 140 1.89 17.11 -5.98
N TYR A 141 1.58 16.53 -4.82
CA TYR A 141 0.88 15.25 -4.70
C TYR A 141 -0.61 15.46 -4.47
N PHE A 142 -1.45 14.77 -5.24
CA PHE A 142 -2.90 14.75 -5.08
C PHE A 142 -3.32 13.36 -4.60
N GLY A 143 -3.87 13.28 -3.39
CA GLY A 143 -4.48 12.04 -2.92
C GLY A 143 -5.76 11.72 -3.70
N VAL A 144 -6.09 10.43 -3.80
CA VAL A 144 -7.35 9.96 -4.39
C VAL A 144 -8.50 10.33 -3.45
N LYS A 145 -9.53 11.00 -3.98
CA LYS A 145 -10.79 11.21 -3.25
C LYS A 145 -11.73 10.05 -3.57
N SER A 146 -12.26 9.39 -2.54
CA SER A 146 -13.33 8.40 -2.72
C SER A 146 -14.60 9.11 -3.21
N LYS A 147 -15.17 8.69 -4.35
CA LYS A 147 -16.46 9.21 -4.84
C LYS A 147 -17.64 8.81 -3.93
N ASN A 148 -17.47 7.77 -3.08
CA ASN A 148 -18.49 7.23 -2.18
C ASN A 148 -18.30 7.61 -0.70
N ASP A 149 -17.72 8.78 -0.39
CA ASP A 149 -17.76 9.32 0.97
C ASP A 149 -19.20 9.72 1.43
N SER A 150 -20.24 9.43 0.63
CA SER A 150 -21.67 9.61 0.96
C SER A 150 -22.41 8.33 1.37
N LEU A 151 -21.72 7.23 1.65
CA LEU A 151 -22.31 6.07 2.31
C LEU A 151 -22.24 6.27 3.84
N ASN A 152 -23.38 6.13 4.52
CA ASN A 152 -23.59 6.31 5.95
C ASN A 152 -22.31 6.12 6.79
N SER A 153 -21.95 7.16 7.55
CA SER A 153 -20.78 7.31 8.41
C SER A 153 -20.56 6.23 9.48
N GLY A 154 -21.39 5.18 9.52
CA GLY A 154 -21.26 4.03 10.42
C GLY A 154 -20.46 2.85 9.86
N GLU A 155 -20.40 2.65 8.54
CA GLU A 155 -19.86 1.41 7.96
C GLU A 155 -18.41 1.57 7.46
N MET A 156 -18.02 2.76 6.97
CA MET A 156 -16.64 3.06 6.52
C MET A 156 -15.67 3.53 7.60
N ALA A 157 -16.15 3.85 8.81
CA ALA A 157 -15.26 4.03 9.95
C ALA A 157 -14.42 2.76 10.20
N SER A 158 -14.95 1.59 9.84
CA SER A 158 -14.30 0.32 10.10
C SER A 158 -12.98 0.11 9.33
N MET A 159 -12.88 0.40 8.02
CA MET A 159 -11.68 0.03 7.24
C MET A 159 -10.46 0.94 7.42
N LYS A 160 -10.65 2.26 7.60
CA LYS A 160 -9.54 3.20 7.85
C LYS A 160 -8.87 2.95 9.21
N ASP A 161 -9.60 2.35 10.15
CA ASP A 161 -9.11 2.00 11.47
C ASP A 161 -8.29 0.68 11.48
N TYR A 162 -8.31 -0.11 10.39
CA TYR A 162 -7.61 -1.40 10.34
C TYR A 162 -6.18 -1.34 9.78
N TYR A 163 -5.79 -0.28 9.06
CA TYR A 163 -4.45 -0.18 8.50
C TYR A 163 -3.83 1.20 8.69
N ASN A 164 -2.55 1.21 9.07
CA ASN A 164 -1.77 2.44 9.07
C ASN A 164 -1.28 2.72 7.66
N TYR A 165 -1.34 3.99 7.25
CA TYR A 165 -0.82 4.42 5.96
C TYR A 165 0.28 5.47 6.15
N THR A 166 1.45 5.19 5.60
CA THR A 166 2.61 6.08 5.67
C THR A 166 3.05 6.48 4.27
N LEU A 167 3.20 7.78 4.06
CA LEU A 167 3.70 8.36 2.81
C LEU A 167 5.06 9.02 3.05
N LYS A 168 6.09 8.58 2.34
CA LYS A 168 7.46 9.07 2.48
C LYS A 168 7.94 9.68 1.17
N PHE A 169 8.46 10.90 1.27
CA PHE A 169 9.05 11.62 0.16
C PHE A 169 10.51 11.93 0.46
N ASN A 170 11.41 11.42 -0.37
CA ASN A 170 12.84 11.68 -0.29
C ASN A 170 13.27 12.47 -1.53
N PHE A 171 13.99 13.57 -1.33
CA PHE A 171 14.50 14.44 -2.40
C PHE A 171 16.02 14.50 -2.33
N PHE A 172 16.69 14.02 -3.37
CA PHE A 172 18.15 14.10 -3.45
C PHE A 172 18.56 15.42 -4.11
N ILE A 173 19.22 16.27 -3.34
CA ILE A 173 19.81 17.53 -3.79
C ILE A 173 21.33 17.33 -3.78
N SER A 174 21.86 16.75 -4.87
CA SER A 174 23.31 16.78 -5.16
C SER A 174 23.63 17.86 -6.16
#